data_AF-A0A248L623-F1
#
_entry.id   AF-A0A248L623-F1
#
_cell.length_a   1.000
_cell.length_b   1.000
_cell.length_c   1.000
_cell.angle_alpha   90.00
_cell.angle_beta   90.00
_cell.angle_gamma   90.00
#
_symmetry.space_group_name_H-M   'P 1'
#
loop_
_entity.id
_entity.type
_entity.pdbx_description
1 polymer ?
#
loop_
_entity_poly.entity_id
_entity_poly.type
_entity_poly.pdbx_seq_one_letter_code
_entity_poly.pdbx_strand_id
1 'polypeptide(L)'
;MLDHVQLAAPPASEDATRAFYAGLLHMKEVEKPVGVRATGGVWFTSHAAAIHVGIEQNFQPAKKAHPGLTFPDLDGVAERLNKAGHPVTFDDRLAPRRRLFTEDPFGNRIECIESQLTPITPDKLKAGSHVRLLAPASSLASVDEKIINDAIELLETLGLRVSISQHARAVNPFGSSDPACRIDDLHAAFADSDVNAILCVRGGFSSNELLAGLDYDLIRTHPKILCGFSDITALSNAIFTKTGLVTYSGPMLRALSSRDAYTLDYFKKMFFDVQAISVRPSVNWHDWFDGRTVTSLNDGHLVLASGKASGRILGGNLCTLNLLQGTPFFPDLRQAVLFLEDDYEVHPATFARDFASLLAQPGADEIRGIVFGRFQLTTKMTEEHLRYLVSLYPQLKTIPVIANADFGHTEPLFTFPIGGIAELDHDQITLNAK
;
A
#
# COMPACT_ATOMS: atom_id res chain seq x y z
N MET A 1 -14.37 17.01 11.32
CA MET A 1 -15.11 15.77 11.03
C MET A 1 -16.41 16.14 10.36
N LEU A 2 -16.70 15.50 9.23
CA LEU A 2 -18.00 15.57 8.58
C LEU A 2 -18.71 14.25 8.89
N ASP A 3 -19.89 14.32 9.51
CA ASP A 3 -20.64 13.12 9.93
C ASP A 3 -21.42 12.51 8.75
N HIS A 4 -22.19 13.34 8.06
CA HIS A 4 -22.96 12.97 6.89
C HIS A 4 -23.18 14.17 5.97
N VAL A 5 -23.63 13.90 4.75
CA VAL A 5 -24.17 14.92 3.83
C VAL A 5 -25.67 14.68 3.67
N GLN A 6 -26.46 15.73 3.86
CA GLN A 6 -27.89 15.73 3.62
C GLN A 6 -28.20 16.15 2.18
N LEU A 7 -28.93 15.32 1.46
CA LEU A 7 -29.56 15.64 0.18
C LEU A 7 -31.08 15.67 0.33
N ALA A 8 -31.75 16.38 -0.58
CA ALA A 8 -33.20 16.45 -0.66
C ALA A 8 -33.70 15.66 -1.87
N ALA A 9 -34.91 15.13 -1.78
CA ALA A 9 -35.62 14.46 -2.86
C ALA A 9 -37.12 14.81 -2.77
N PRO A 10 -37.88 14.73 -3.87
CA PRO A 10 -39.31 15.00 -3.86
C PRO A 10 -40.08 13.94 -3.07
N PRO A 11 -41.36 14.15 -2.72
CA PRO A 11 -42.18 13.13 -2.06
C PRO A 11 -42.32 11.83 -2.88
N ALA A 12 -42.45 10.70 -2.19
CA ALA A 12 -42.61 9.35 -2.77
C ALA A 12 -41.44 8.93 -3.69
N SER A 13 -40.22 9.24 -3.27
CA SER A 13 -38.99 9.07 -4.06
C SER A 13 -38.05 8.02 -3.49
N GLU A 14 -38.39 7.38 -2.38
CA GLU A 14 -37.53 6.48 -1.63
C GLU A 14 -37.07 5.27 -2.45
N ASP A 15 -37.95 4.68 -3.27
CA ASP A 15 -37.59 3.51 -4.07
C ASP A 15 -36.62 3.85 -5.21
N ALA A 16 -36.82 4.98 -5.88
CA ALA A 16 -35.87 5.50 -6.86
C ALA A 16 -34.52 5.85 -6.20
N THR A 17 -34.57 6.38 -4.96
CA THR A 17 -33.38 6.67 -4.17
C THR A 17 -32.61 5.39 -3.85
N ARG A 18 -33.28 4.32 -3.39
CA ARG A 18 -32.64 3.01 -3.15
C ARG A 18 -32.05 2.43 -4.42
N ALA A 19 -32.78 2.48 -5.53
CA ALA A 19 -32.32 1.99 -6.82
C ALA A 19 -31.01 2.67 -7.24
N PHE A 20 -30.87 3.97 -7.01
CA PHE A 20 -29.66 4.72 -7.34
C PHE A 20 -28.52 4.49 -6.32
N TYR A 21 -28.71 4.87 -5.05
CA TYR A 21 -27.62 4.89 -4.06
C TYR A 21 -27.21 3.47 -3.62
N ALA A 22 -28.16 2.59 -3.35
CA ALA A 22 -27.84 1.21 -3.02
C ALA A 22 -27.62 0.35 -4.27
N GLY A 23 -28.46 0.49 -5.30
CA GLY A 23 -28.38 -0.34 -6.51
C GLY A 23 -27.21 -0.01 -7.43
N LEU A 24 -26.95 1.27 -7.74
CA LEU A 24 -25.91 1.66 -8.71
C LEU A 24 -24.59 2.02 -8.03
N LEU A 25 -24.65 2.77 -6.91
CA LEU A 25 -23.46 3.20 -6.17
C LEU A 25 -23.02 2.21 -5.09
N HIS A 26 -23.77 1.11 -4.90
CA HIS A 26 -23.47 0.04 -3.93
C HIS A 26 -23.31 0.55 -2.48
N MET A 27 -24.02 1.62 -2.11
CA MET A 27 -24.06 2.07 -0.72
C MET A 27 -24.99 1.18 0.12
N LYS A 28 -24.63 0.96 1.37
CA LYS A 28 -25.46 0.18 2.30
C LYS A 28 -26.56 1.07 2.88
N GLU A 29 -27.83 0.70 2.67
CA GLU A 29 -28.94 1.34 3.38
C GLU A 29 -28.84 1.06 4.89
N VAL A 30 -29.03 2.10 5.70
CA VAL A 30 -29.03 2.01 7.16
C VAL A 30 -30.38 2.41 7.72
N GLU A 31 -30.78 1.74 8.81
CA GLU A 31 -32.07 1.99 9.45
C GLU A 31 -32.06 3.37 10.13
N LYS A 32 -33.09 4.17 9.86
CA LYS A 32 -33.27 5.47 10.51
C LYS A 32 -33.52 5.32 12.02
N PRO A 33 -33.04 6.25 12.87
CA PRO A 33 -33.40 6.30 14.28
C PRO A 33 -34.90 6.42 14.49
N VAL A 34 -35.43 5.78 15.54
CA VAL A 34 -36.87 5.67 15.83
C VAL A 34 -37.59 7.02 15.77
N GLY A 35 -36.99 8.07 16.34
CA GLY A 35 -37.59 9.41 16.40
C GLY A 35 -37.79 10.10 15.04
N VAL A 36 -37.09 9.67 13.99
CA VAL A 36 -37.19 10.26 12.65
C VAL A 36 -37.69 9.28 11.59
N ARG A 37 -38.00 8.02 11.95
CA ARG A 37 -38.49 7.01 10.99
C ARG A 37 -39.73 7.47 10.22
N ALA A 38 -40.63 8.22 10.87
CA ALA A 38 -41.88 8.69 10.27
C ALA A 38 -41.72 9.82 9.24
N THR A 39 -40.54 10.43 9.10
CA THR A 39 -40.34 11.66 8.30
C THR A 39 -40.03 11.43 6.80
N GLY A 40 -40.23 10.21 6.29
CA GLY A 40 -39.89 9.84 4.91
C GLY A 40 -38.37 9.83 4.63
N GLY A 41 -37.95 9.39 3.45
CA GLY A 41 -36.55 9.39 3.03
C GLY A 41 -35.73 8.19 3.54
N VAL A 42 -34.48 8.11 3.09
CA VAL A 42 -33.60 6.94 3.24
C VAL A 42 -32.15 7.34 3.51
N TRP A 43 -31.45 6.56 4.31
CA TRP A 43 -30.08 6.84 4.75
C TRP A 43 -29.14 5.75 4.26
N PHE A 44 -27.94 6.14 3.83
CA PHE A 44 -26.94 5.24 3.29
C PHE A 44 -25.58 5.50 3.90
N THR A 45 -24.78 4.45 4.03
CA THR A 45 -23.36 4.52 4.36
C THR A 45 -22.53 3.75 3.33
N SER A 46 -21.32 4.23 3.10
CA SER A 46 -20.29 3.49 2.38
C SER A 46 -18.94 3.94 2.92
N HIS A 47 -18.23 3.04 3.61
CA HIS A 47 -16.93 3.33 4.21
C HIS A 47 -16.99 4.57 5.12
N ALA A 48 -16.23 5.61 4.76
CA ALA A 48 -16.17 6.88 5.48
C ALA A 48 -17.27 7.88 5.08
N ALA A 49 -18.17 7.54 4.14
CA ALA A 49 -19.22 8.42 3.67
C ALA A 49 -20.60 8.01 4.21
N ALA A 50 -21.39 9.00 4.62
CA ALA A 50 -22.79 8.85 4.96
C ALA A 50 -23.64 9.87 4.18
N ILE A 51 -24.69 9.39 3.52
CA ILE A 51 -25.63 10.20 2.72
C ILE A 51 -27.03 10.01 3.31
N HIS A 52 -27.64 11.10 3.73
CA HIS A 52 -29.04 11.12 4.17
C HIS A 52 -29.88 11.80 3.10
N VAL A 53 -30.80 11.07 2.48
CA VAL A 53 -31.74 11.62 1.49
C VAL A 53 -33.08 11.85 2.17
N GLY A 54 -33.42 13.12 2.38
CA GLY A 54 -34.65 13.56 3.04
C GLY A 54 -35.71 14.02 2.04
N ILE A 55 -36.98 13.94 2.43
CA ILE A 55 -38.10 14.35 1.58
C ILE A 55 -38.40 15.84 1.78
N GLU A 56 -38.53 16.57 0.67
CA GLU A 56 -38.86 17.99 0.65
C GLU A 56 -40.05 18.27 -0.30
N GLN A 57 -41.08 18.96 0.20
CA GLN A 57 -42.32 19.20 -0.57
C GLN A 57 -42.11 20.09 -1.79
N ASN A 58 -41.31 21.15 -1.66
CA ASN A 58 -40.99 22.08 -2.74
C ASN A 58 -39.57 21.83 -3.28
N PHE A 59 -39.24 20.55 -3.47
CA PHE A 59 -37.90 20.10 -3.85
C PHE A 59 -37.35 20.85 -5.08
N GLN A 60 -36.08 21.24 -4.98
CA GLN A 60 -35.27 21.75 -6.08
C GLN A 60 -33.91 21.04 -6.08
N PRO A 61 -33.42 20.54 -7.23
CA PRO A 61 -32.16 19.83 -7.28
C PRO A 61 -30.95 20.72 -6.95
N ALA A 62 -30.03 20.17 -6.14
CA ALA A 62 -28.74 20.79 -5.86
C ALA A 62 -27.78 20.60 -7.05
N LYS A 63 -27.75 21.56 -7.98
CA LYS A 63 -26.91 21.49 -9.20
C LYS A 63 -25.43 21.86 -8.97
N LYS A 64 -25.14 22.57 -7.88
CA LYS A 64 -23.78 23.03 -7.54
C LYS A 64 -23.22 22.33 -6.29
N ALA A 65 -23.96 22.35 -5.18
CA ALA A 65 -23.58 21.61 -3.98
C ALA A 65 -23.79 20.11 -4.23
N HIS A 66 -22.79 19.28 -3.93
CA HIS A 66 -22.85 17.84 -4.17
C HIS A 66 -21.91 17.10 -3.21
N PRO A 67 -22.20 15.82 -2.90
CA PRO A 67 -21.23 14.94 -2.30
C PRO A 67 -20.18 14.49 -3.33
N GLY A 68 -18.94 14.39 -2.88
CA GLY A 68 -17.86 13.68 -3.57
C GLY A 68 -17.65 12.32 -2.95
N LEU A 69 -17.90 11.26 -3.71
CA LEU A 69 -17.83 9.88 -3.26
C LEU A 69 -16.66 9.16 -3.94
N THR A 70 -15.85 8.44 -3.17
CA THR A 70 -14.69 7.72 -3.72
C THR A 70 -14.99 6.27 -4.05
N PHE A 71 -14.53 5.81 -5.20
CA PHE A 71 -14.74 4.45 -5.70
C PHE A 71 -13.41 3.80 -6.15
N PRO A 72 -13.19 2.51 -5.85
CA PRO A 72 -12.00 1.79 -6.32
C PRO A 72 -12.07 1.48 -7.82
N ASP A 73 -13.27 1.33 -8.38
CA ASP A 73 -13.52 1.07 -9.81
C ASP A 73 -14.47 2.14 -10.37
N LEU A 74 -13.88 3.25 -10.84
CA LEU A 74 -14.65 4.37 -11.39
C LEU A 74 -15.29 4.02 -12.74
N ASP A 75 -14.65 3.16 -13.53
CA ASP A 75 -15.13 2.75 -14.85
C ASP A 75 -16.35 1.83 -14.73
N GLY A 76 -16.33 0.87 -13.81
CA GLY A 76 -17.51 0.05 -13.52
C GLY A 76 -18.67 0.87 -12.96
N VAL A 77 -18.40 1.92 -12.17
CA VAL A 77 -19.45 2.87 -11.73
C VAL A 77 -20.05 3.61 -12.94
N ALA A 78 -19.20 4.12 -13.83
CA ALA A 78 -19.63 4.79 -15.06
C ALA A 78 -20.51 3.89 -15.95
N GLU A 79 -20.11 2.62 -16.13
CA GLU A 79 -20.87 1.64 -16.91
C GLU A 79 -22.25 1.39 -16.31
N ARG A 80 -22.33 1.14 -14.99
CA ARG A 80 -23.61 0.90 -14.30
C ARG A 80 -24.55 2.10 -14.40
N LEU A 81 -24.03 3.31 -14.21
CA LEU A 81 -24.81 4.56 -14.30
C LEU A 81 -25.36 4.77 -15.72
N ASN A 82 -24.52 4.70 -16.74
CA ASN A 82 -24.95 4.87 -18.14
C ASN A 82 -25.99 3.82 -18.54
N LYS A 83 -25.80 2.55 -18.15
CA LYS A 83 -26.74 1.47 -18.44
C LYS A 83 -28.11 1.68 -17.79
N ALA A 84 -28.14 2.33 -16.63
CA ALA A 84 -29.36 2.68 -15.91
C ALA A 84 -30.00 4.01 -16.38
N GLY A 85 -29.42 4.67 -17.40
CA GLY A 85 -29.93 5.94 -17.93
C GLY A 85 -29.47 7.18 -17.17
N HIS A 86 -28.46 7.07 -16.32
CA HIS A 86 -27.80 8.19 -15.64
C HIS A 86 -26.51 8.56 -16.39
N PRO A 87 -26.54 9.54 -17.31
CA PRO A 87 -25.36 9.92 -18.06
C PRO A 87 -24.24 10.43 -17.14
N VAL A 88 -23.00 10.13 -17.53
CA VAL A 88 -21.80 10.55 -16.80
C VAL A 88 -20.94 11.48 -17.65
N THR A 89 -20.27 12.42 -17.00
CA THR A 89 -19.30 13.32 -17.63
C THR A 89 -17.97 13.26 -16.88
N PHE A 90 -16.92 12.76 -17.52
CA PHE A 90 -15.56 12.79 -16.97
C PHE A 90 -15.00 14.22 -16.96
N ASP A 91 -14.18 14.54 -15.96
CA ASP A 91 -13.53 15.84 -15.82
C ASP A 91 -12.05 15.70 -15.44
N ASP A 92 -11.18 16.00 -16.41
CA ASP A 92 -9.73 15.88 -16.25
C ASP A 92 -9.06 17.15 -15.70
N ARG A 93 -9.83 18.23 -15.45
CA ARG A 93 -9.26 19.52 -15.00
C ARG A 93 -8.68 19.48 -13.59
N LEU A 94 -9.10 18.50 -12.78
CA LEU A 94 -8.72 18.35 -11.38
C LEU A 94 -7.82 17.13 -11.16
N ALA A 95 -6.86 16.92 -12.07
CA ALA A 95 -5.77 15.97 -11.93
C ALA A 95 -5.10 16.08 -10.54
N PRO A 96 -4.53 14.99 -9.99
CA PRO A 96 -4.23 13.74 -10.69
C PRO A 96 -5.24 12.60 -10.48
N ARG A 97 -6.29 12.77 -9.66
CA ARG A 97 -7.36 11.75 -9.52
C ARG A 97 -8.44 11.92 -10.59
N ARG A 98 -8.76 10.81 -11.26
CA ARG A 98 -9.88 10.73 -12.19
C ARG A 98 -11.19 10.96 -11.45
N ARG A 99 -12.14 11.61 -12.10
CA ARG A 99 -13.47 11.87 -11.57
C ARG A 99 -14.49 12.00 -12.68
N LEU A 100 -15.73 11.69 -12.36
CA LEU A 100 -16.88 11.92 -13.20
C LEU A 100 -18.00 12.58 -12.39
N PHE A 101 -18.89 13.25 -13.10
CA PHE A 101 -20.12 13.79 -12.55
C PHE A 101 -21.31 13.08 -13.16
N THR A 102 -22.33 12.88 -12.35
CA THR A 102 -23.65 12.42 -12.78
C THR A 102 -24.73 13.13 -11.97
N GLU A 103 -26.00 12.84 -12.27
CA GLU A 103 -27.13 13.29 -11.49
C GLU A 103 -27.86 12.09 -10.90
N ASP A 104 -28.31 12.23 -9.65
CA ASP A 104 -29.26 11.29 -9.06
C ASP A 104 -30.63 11.37 -9.79
N PRO A 105 -31.60 10.49 -9.48
CA PRO A 105 -32.88 10.46 -10.20
C PRO A 105 -33.70 11.76 -10.13
N PHE A 106 -33.30 12.71 -9.29
CA PHE A 106 -34.02 13.97 -9.06
C PHE A 106 -33.23 15.19 -9.56
N GLY A 107 -32.06 14.98 -10.17
CA GLY A 107 -31.21 16.04 -10.71
C GLY A 107 -30.19 16.60 -9.72
N ASN A 108 -30.03 16.01 -8.52
CA ASN A 108 -28.95 16.42 -7.63
C ASN A 108 -27.61 15.96 -8.22
N ARG A 109 -26.64 16.87 -8.25
CA ARG A 109 -25.30 16.53 -8.76
C ARG A 109 -24.61 15.57 -7.80
N ILE A 110 -23.90 14.58 -8.36
CA ILE A 110 -23.04 13.64 -7.65
C ILE A 110 -21.65 13.66 -8.31
N GLU A 111 -20.59 13.73 -7.51
CA GLU A 111 -19.22 13.54 -7.97
C GLU A 111 -18.73 12.16 -7.55
N CYS A 112 -18.29 11.37 -8.52
CA CYS A 112 -17.62 10.09 -8.29
C CYS A 112 -16.13 10.28 -8.57
N ILE A 113 -15.29 9.93 -7.61
CA ILE A 113 -13.85 10.14 -7.67
C ILE A 113 -13.15 8.79 -7.54
N GLU A 114 -12.12 8.55 -8.34
CA GLU A 114 -11.26 7.39 -8.16
C GLU A 114 -10.58 7.48 -6.79
N SER A 115 -10.62 6.38 -6.03
CA SER A 115 -10.15 6.40 -4.65
C SER A 115 -8.64 6.46 -4.53
N GLN A 116 -7.94 5.87 -5.49
CA GLN A 116 -6.49 5.86 -5.61
C GLN A 116 -6.06 6.63 -6.88
N LEU A 117 -4.80 7.02 -6.94
CA LEU A 117 -4.22 7.55 -8.16
C LEU A 117 -3.95 6.43 -9.15
N THR A 118 -4.06 6.72 -10.44
CA THR A 118 -3.58 5.81 -11.48
C THR A 118 -2.10 5.49 -11.22
N PRO A 119 -1.73 4.20 -11.11
CA PRO A 119 -0.35 3.81 -10.83
C PRO A 119 0.61 4.25 -11.94
N ILE A 120 1.81 4.65 -11.52
CA ILE A 120 2.93 4.94 -12.41
C ILE A 120 4.03 3.95 -12.07
N THR A 121 4.32 3.04 -12.99
CA THR A 121 5.44 2.11 -12.81
C THR A 121 6.70 2.73 -13.37
N PRO A 122 7.79 2.81 -12.58
CA PRO A 122 9.05 3.36 -13.07
C PRO A 122 9.70 2.44 -14.10
N ASP A 123 10.56 3.04 -14.94
CA ASP A 123 11.34 2.31 -15.93
C ASP A 123 12.24 1.25 -15.27
N LYS A 124 12.45 0.15 -15.99
CA LYS A 124 13.38 -0.92 -15.59
C LYS A 124 14.83 -0.46 -15.72
N LEU A 125 15.69 -1.05 -14.89
CA LEU A 125 17.14 -0.89 -14.95
C LEU A 125 17.71 -1.61 -16.18
N LYS A 126 18.83 -1.07 -16.66
CA LYS A 126 19.65 -1.63 -17.73
C LYS A 126 21.12 -1.40 -17.40
N ALA A 127 22.02 -2.05 -18.13
CA ALA A 127 23.44 -1.76 -18.02
C ALA A 127 23.69 -0.25 -18.23
N GLY A 128 24.52 0.35 -17.37
CA GLY A 128 24.78 1.79 -17.29
C GLY A 128 23.80 2.59 -16.45
N SER A 129 22.67 2.01 -16.02
CA SER A 129 21.72 2.69 -15.13
C SER A 129 22.39 3.12 -13.83
N HIS A 130 21.96 4.28 -13.32
CA HIS A 130 22.52 4.87 -12.11
C HIS A 130 21.63 4.61 -10.90
N VAL A 131 22.21 4.02 -9.86
CA VAL A 131 21.62 3.83 -8.54
C VAL A 131 22.20 4.86 -7.56
N ARG A 132 21.34 5.65 -6.94
CA ARG A 132 21.68 6.55 -5.83
C ARG A 132 21.37 5.83 -4.51
N LEU A 133 22.39 5.64 -3.68
CA LEU A 133 22.25 5.16 -2.30
C LEU A 133 21.83 6.33 -1.41
N LEU A 134 20.78 6.14 -0.62
CA LEU A 134 20.19 7.18 0.23
C LEU A 134 19.89 6.66 1.64
N ALA A 135 20.05 7.49 2.66
CA ALA A 135 19.80 7.15 4.06
C ALA A 135 18.58 7.89 4.64
N PRO A 136 17.33 7.51 4.30
CA PRO A 136 16.15 8.25 4.76
C PRO A 136 15.70 7.85 6.17
N ALA A 137 16.29 6.79 6.72
CA ALA A 137 16.04 6.28 8.06
C ALA A 137 17.36 6.32 8.86
N SER A 138 17.98 5.17 9.14
CA SER A 138 19.31 5.14 9.78
C SER A 138 20.40 5.67 8.85
N SER A 139 21.37 6.38 9.42
CA SER A 139 22.53 6.90 8.71
C SER A 139 23.39 5.78 8.12
N LEU A 140 23.97 6.03 6.94
CA LEU A 140 24.98 5.17 6.33
C LEU A 140 26.21 5.00 7.24
N ALA A 141 26.53 5.99 8.08
CA ALA A 141 27.65 5.90 9.03
C ALA A 141 27.46 4.81 10.11
N SER A 142 26.24 4.28 10.25
CA SER A 142 25.94 3.15 11.14
C SER A 142 26.18 1.77 10.48
N VAL A 143 26.56 1.75 9.20
CA VAL A 143 26.79 0.54 8.42
C VAL A 143 28.30 0.33 8.27
N ASP A 144 28.77 -0.91 8.48
CA ASP A 144 30.17 -1.27 8.32
C ASP A 144 30.65 -0.99 6.87
N GLU A 145 31.82 -0.37 6.71
CA GLU A 145 32.36 -0.02 5.39
C GLU A 145 32.53 -1.24 4.47
N LYS A 146 32.81 -2.42 5.02
CA LYS A 146 32.87 -3.65 4.23
C LYS A 146 31.51 -3.98 3.62
N ILE A 147 30.42 -3.85 4.38
CA ILE A 147 29.05 -4.06 3.88
C ILE A 147 28.73 -3.06 2.76
N ILE A 148 29.11 -1.79 2.94
CA ILE A 148 28.90 -0.74 1.94
C ILE A 148 29.64 -1.09 0.64
N ASN A 149 30.94 -1.39 0.73
CA ASN A 149 31.78 -1.70 -0.42
C ASN A 149 31.32 -2.98 -1.14
N ASP A 150 31.03 -4.05 -0.40
CA ASP A 150 30.58 -5.33 -0.98
C ASP A 150 29.25 -5.18 -1.74
N ALA A 151 28.33 -4.36 -1.21
CA ALA A 151 27.04 -4.08 -1.86
C ALA A 151 27.21 -3.20 -3.11
N ILE A 152 28.08 -2.19 -3.06
CA ILE A 152 28.41 -1.37 -4.25
C ILE A 152 29.03 -2.24 -5.33
N GLU A 153 30.05 -3.03 -4.99
CA GLU A 153 30.73 -3.91 -5.95
C GLU A 153 29.74 -4.88 -6.59
N LEU A 154 28.85 -5.49 -5.79
CA LEU A 154 27.78 -6.33 -6.32
C LEU A 154 26.90 -5.59 -7.34
N LEU A 155 26.40 -4.39 -7.01
CA LEU A 155 25.57 -3.60 -7.92
C LEU A 155 26.33 -3.25 -9.21
N GLU A 156 27.62 -2.94 -9.11
CA GLU A 156 28.50 -2.69 -10.26
C GLU A 156 28.71 -3.94 -11.11
N THR A 157 28.77 -5.14 -10.50
CA THR A 157 28.81 -6.41 -11.26
C THR A 157 27.52 -6.67 -12.05
N LEU A 158 26.40 -6.02 -11.69
CA LEU A 158 25.16 -6.02 -12.47
C LEU A 158 25.18 -4.98 -13.61
N GLY A 159 26.29 -4.28 -13.80
CA GLY A 159 26.46 -3.24 -14.81
C GLY A 159 25.87 -1.89 -14.41
N LEU A 160 25.61 -1.66 -13.12
CA LEU A 160 25.04 -0.40 -12.62
C LEU A 160 26.14 0.58 -12.20
N ARG A 161 25.88 1.88 -12.32
CA ARG A 161 26.70 2.94 -11.71
C ARG A 161 26.14 3.24 -10.34
N VAL A 162 26.98 3.40 -9.32
CA VAL A 162 26.52 3.68 -7.95
C VAL A 162 27.09 5.00 -7.44
N SER A 163 26.26 5.76 -6.72
CA SER A 163 26.70 6.96 -6.01
C SER A 163 26.00 7.05 -4.65
N ILE A 164 26.59 7.76 -3.71
CA ILE A 164 26.04 7.98 -2.37
C ILE A 164 25.49 9.42 -2.30
N SER A 165 24.30 9.61 -1.71
CA SER A 165 23.70 10.94 -1.54
C SER A 165 24.54 11.82 -0.60
N GLN A 166 24.40 13.13 -0.73
CA GLN A 166 25.28 14.11 -0.09
C GLN A 166 25.29 13.96 1.43
N HIS A 167 24.10 13.76 2.02
CA HIS A 167 23.93 13.69 3.46
C HIS A 167 23.76 12.25 3.99
N ALA A 168 24.03 11.22 3.17
CA ALA A 168 23.83 9.83 3.56
C ALA A 168 24.59 9.44 4.84
N ARG A 169 25.73 10.09 5.09
CA ARG A 169 26.61 9.84 6.24
C ARG A 169 26.41 10.83 7.40
N ALA A 170 25.46 11.76 7.30
CA ALA A 170 25.11 12.64 8.40
C ALA A 170 24.55 11.81 9.57
N VAL A 171 24.86 12.20 10.81
CA VAL A 171 24.45 11.47 12.03
C VAL A 171 23.87 12.44 13.05
N ASN A 172 22.70 12.11 13.59
CA ASN A 172 22.11 12.74 14.76
C ASN A 172 22.18 11.78 15.97
N PRO A 173 21.79 12.21 17.19
CA PRO A 173 21.86 11.37 18.39
C PRO A 173 21.04 10.06 18.36
N PHE A 174 20.10 9.91 17.42
CA PHE A 174 19.31 8.69 17.24
C PHE A 174 19.89 7.75 16.16
N GLY A 175 21.09 8.04 15.64
CA GLY A 175 21.71 7.24 14.57
C GLY A 175 21.08 7.44 13.19
N SER A 176 20.20 8.43 13.05
CA SER A 176 19.62 8.92 11.79
C SER A 176 20.30 10.23 11.38
N SER A 177 19.64 11.12 10.65
CA SER A 177 20.08 12.50 10.37
C SER A 177 18.89 13.46 10.39
N ASP A 178 19.15 14.77 10.34
CA ASP A 178 18.07 15.76 10.39
C ASP A 178 17.10 15.59 9.20
N PRO A 179 15.76 15.71 9.41
CA PRO A 179 14.77 15.52 8.35
C PRO A 179 15.04 16.36 7.10
N ALA A 180 15.50 17.60 7.27
CA ALA A 180 15.82 18.50 6.16
C ALA A 180 16.92 17.92 5.23
N CYS A 181 17.96 17.31 5.79
CA CYS A 181 19.04 16.69 5.01
C CYS A 181 18.55 15.46 4.23
N ARG A 182 17.68 14.65 4.85
CA ARG A 182 17.10 13.45 4.21
C ARG A 182 16.11 13.80 3.11
N ILE A 183 15.32 14.86 3.31
CA ILE A 183 14.42 15.42 2.30
C ILE A 183 15.23 15.99 1.13
N ASP A 184 16.28 16.77 1.41
CA ASP A 184 17.17 17.33 0.39
C ASP A 184 17.78 16.22 -0.49
N ASP A 185 18.32 15.17 0.13
CA ASP A 185 18.84 14.00 -0.59
C ASP A 185 17.77 13.30 -1.46
N LEU A 186 16.53 13.15 -0.94
CA LEU A 186 15.43 12.52 -1.68
C LEU A 186 15.03 13.38 -2.87
N HIS A 187 14.84 14.68 -2.68
CA HIS A 187 14.46 15.62 -3.74
C HIS A 187 15.55 15.69 -4.80
N ALA A 188 16.82 15.79 -4.41
CA ALA A 188 17.95 15.77 -5.34
C ALA A 188 17.99 14.46 -6.14
N ALA A 189 17.75 13.31 -5.51
CA ALA A 189 17.73 12.03 -6.20
C ALA A 189 16.56 11.89 -7.20
N PHE A 190 15.37 12.43 -6.88
CA PHE A 190 14.24 12.45 -7.79
C PHE A 190 14.43 13.45 -8.94
N ALA A 191 14.91 14.66 -8.66
CA ALA A 191 15.13 15.71 -9.66
C ALA A 191 16.25 15.39 -10.66
N ASP A 192 17.25 14.60 -10.25
CA ASP A 192 18.37 14.21 -11.10
C ASP A 192 17.94 13.20 -12.17
N SER A 193 17.87 13.64 -13.43
CA SER A 193 17.46 12.81 -14.57
C SER A 193 18.42 11.67 -14.89
N ASP A 194 19.67 11.75 -14.41
CA ASP A 194 20.65 10.67 -14.62
C ASP A 194 20.42 9.50 -13.65
N VAL A 195 19.74 9.73 -12.52
CA VAL A 195 19.41 8.70 -11.52
C VAL A 195 18.20 7.88 -11.97
N ASN A 196 18.38 6.57 -12.12
CA ASN A 196 17.34 5.62 -12.52
C ASN A 196 16.72 4.85 -11.34
N ALA A 197 17.44 4.73 -10.23
CA ALA A 197 16.94 4.11 -9.02
C ALA A 197 17.52 4.75 -7.76
N ILE A 198 16.72 4.73 -6.70
CA ILE A 198 17.06 5.11 -5.34
C ILE A 198 17.00 3.83 -4.50
N LEU A 199 18.12 3.49 -3.85
CA LEU A 199 18.20 2.36 -2.94
C LEU A 199 18.44 2.87 -1.52
N CYS A 200 17.50 2.58 -0.63
CA CYS A 200 17.61 2.92 0.77
C CYS A 200 18.70 2.06 1.43
N VAL A 201 19.60 2.68 2.18
CA VAL A 201 20.79 1.98 2.67
C VAL A 201 20.50 1.06 3.85
N ARG A 202 19.54 1.44 4.69
CA ARG A 202 19.11 0.75 5.91
C ARG A 202 17.75 1.29 6.36
N GLY A 203 16.97 0.45 7.05
CA GLY A 203 15.77 0.85 7.78
C GLY A 203 16.13 1.67 9.03
N GLY A 204 15.22 1.78 9.99
CA GLY A 204 15.37 2.62 11.19
C GLY A 204 14.02 2.83 11.87
N PHE A 205 13.73 4.06 12.27
CA PHE A 205 12.50 4.38 13.01
C PHE A 205 11.93 5.77 12.67
N SER A 206 12.43 6.42 11.63
CA SER A 206 12.27 7.88 11.46
C SER A 206 11.97 8.31 10.03
N SER A 207 11.76 7.39 9.10
CA SER A 207 11.43 7.78 7.71
C SER A 207 10.05 8.44 7.60
N ASN A 208 9.14 8.17 8.55
CA ASN A 208 7.82 8.81 8.64
C ASN A 208 7.90 10.33 8.97
N GLU A 209 8.99 10.81 9.58
CA GLU A 209 9.21 12.24 9.83
C GLU A 209 9.28 13.07 8.53
N LEU A 210 9.61 12.41 7.41
CA LEU A 210 9.85 13.07 6.13
C LEU A 210 8.55 13.41 5.40
N LEU A 211 7.47 12.66 5.66
CA LEU A 211 6.27 12.62 4.79
C LEU A 211 5.63 13.99 4.57
N ALA A 212 5.55 14.81 5.61
CA ALA A 212 4.94 16.14 5.51
C ALA A 212 5.80 17.13 4.69
N GLY A 213 7.10 16.90 4.58
CA GLY A 213 8.05 17.78 3.87
C GLY A 213 8.40 17.32 2.45
N LEU A 214 7.85 16.19 1.98
CA LEU A 214 8.11 15.72 0.63
C LEU A 214 7.34 16.54 -0.43
N ASP A 215 8.03 16.93 -1.49
CA ASP A 215 7.42 17.43 -2.71
C ASP A 215 6.92 16.24 -3.54
N TYR A 216 5.63 15.93 -3.38
CA TYR A 216 4.99 14.82 -4.08
C TYR A 216 4.78 15.09 -5.57
N ASP A 217 4.71 16.35 -6.00
CA ASP A 217 4.59 16.69 -7.42
C ASP A 217 5.92 16.47 -8.15
N LEU A 218 7.05 16.83 -7.52
CA LEU A 218 8.39 16.48 -7.98
C LEU A 218 8.53 14.96 -8.17
N ILE A 219 8.17 14.19 -7.15
CA ILE A 219 8.27 12.72 -7.17
C ILE A 219 7.37 12.14 -8.28
N ARG A 220 6.13 12.61 -8.41
CA ARG A 220 5.19 12.13 -9.42
C ARG A 220 5.66 12.42 -10.85
N THR A 221 6.30 13.56 -11.07
CA THR A 221 6.77 13.99 -12.40
C THR A 221 8.12 13.38 -12.80
N HIS A 222 8.86 12.80 -11.85
CA HIS A 222 10.15 12.14 -12.09
C HIS A 222 10.14 10.69 -11.60
N PRO A 223 9.24 9.84 -12.15
CA PRO A 223 9.07 8.48 -11.66
C PRO A 223 10.35 7.66 -11.86
N LYS A 224 10.85 7.09 -10.77
CA LYS A 224 12.01 6.17 -10.76
C LYS A 224 11.87 5.17 -9.64
N ILE A 225 12.65 4.09 -9.70
CA ILE A 225 12.63 3.05 -8.67
C ILE A 225 13.02 3.65 -7.33
N LEU A 226 12.23 3.39 -6.28
CA LEU A 226 12.60 3.57 -4.88
C LEU A 226 12.47 2.22 -4.18
N CYS A 227 13.57 1.71 -3.60
CA CYS A 227 13.61 0.39 -3.00
C CYS A 227 14.13 0.40 -1.56
N GLY A 228 13.40 -0.25 -0.66
CA GLY A 228 13.79 -0.56 0.71
C GLY A 228 12.63 -1.17 1.49
N PHE A 229 12.92 -1.89 2.57
CA PHE A 229 11.91 -2.54 3.43
C PHE A 229 12.05 -2.08 4.90
N SER A 230 11.35 -2.72 5.84
CA SER A 230 11.33 -2.33 7.25
C SER A 230 10.74 -0.91 7.41
N ASP A 231 11.40 0.01 8.12
CA ASP A 231 10.98 1.41 8.29
C ASP A 231 10.67 2.15 6.97
N ILE A 232 11.30 1.76 5.86
CA ILE A 232 11.05 2.36 4.54
C ILE A 232 9.61 2.13 4.05
N THR A 233 8.88 1.19 4.67
CA THR A 233 7.45 0.95 4.46
C THR A 233 6.62 2.24 4.55
N ALA A 234 6.97 3.16 5.47
CA ALA A 234 6.27 4.44 5.60
C ALA A 234 6.42 5.29 4.33
N LEU A 235 7.65 5.44 3.82
CA LEU A 235 7.92 6.17 2.59
C LEU A 235 7.28 5.51 1.37
N SER A 236 7.44 4.19 1.22
CA SER A 236 6.93 3.44 0.07
C SER A 236 5.42 3.59 -0.08
N ASN A 237 4.65 3.33 1.00
CA ASN A 237 3.19 3.43 0.94
C ASN A 237 2.72 4.89 0.83
N ALA A 238 3.39 5.84 1.49
CA ALA A 238 3.04 7.25 1.39
C ALA A 238 3.27 7.82 -0.02
N ILE A 239 4.43 7.52 -0.63
CA ILE A 239 4.75 7.94 -1.99
C ILE A 239 3.74 7.35 -2.97
N PHE A 240 3.45 6.05 -2.89
CA PHE A 240 2.42 5.44 -3.71
C PHE A 240 1.06 6.13 -3.53
N THR A 241 0.62 6.34 -2.28
CA THR A 241 -0.66 6.99 -1.96
C THR A 241 -0.77 8.40 -2.53
N LYS A 242 0.31 9.18 -2.46
CA LYS A 242 0.31 10.60 -2.84
C LYS A 242 0.61 10.85 -4.31
N THR A 243 1.26 9.91 -4.99
CA THR A 243 1.78 10.12 -6.35
C THR A 243 1.35 9.07 -7.35
N GLY A 244 0.82 7.92 -6.92
CA GLY A 244 0.62 6.75 -7.75
C GLY A 244 1.91 6.02 -8.13
N LEU A 245 3.09 6.55 -7.81
CA LEU A 245 4.37 5.90 -8.14
C LEU A 245 4.49 4.56 -7.40
N VAL A 246 4.66 3.49 -8.17
CA VAL A 246 4.98 2.17 -7.65
C VAL A 246 6.38 2.20 -7.04
N THR A 247 6.46 1.85 -5.77
CA THR A 247 7.73 1.71 -5.01
C THR A 247 7.97 0.24 -4.69
N TYR A 248 9.12 -0.11 -4.10
CA TYR A 248 9.51 -1.51 -3.93
C TYR A 248 9.95 -1.81 -2.51
N SER A 249 9.34 -2.84 -1.92
CA SER A 249 9.88 -3.48 -0.73
C SER A 249 10.87 -4.54 -1.17
N GLY A 250 12.14 -4.38 -0.78
CA GLY A 250 13.24 -5.19 -1.29
C GLY A 250 14.55 -4.96 -0.55
N PRO A 251 15.64 -5.64 -0.95
CA PRO A 251 16.87 -5.71 -0.17
C PRO A 251 17.55 -4.34 -0.04
N MET A 252 18.18 -4.13 1.11
CA MET A 252 19.06 -2.99 1.40
C MET A 252 20.53 -3.47 1.47
N LEU A 253 21.49 -2.61 1.81
CA LEU A 253 22.93 -2.90 1.67
C LEU A 253 23.37 -4.21 2.34
N ARG A 254 22.89 -4.51 3.55
CA ARG A 254 23.27 -5.75 4.25
C ARG A 254 22.85 -7.01 3.48
N ALA A 255 21.59 -7.07 3.04
CA ALA A 255 21.08 -8.19 2.25
C ALA A 255 21.76 -8.29 0.88
N LEU A 256 22.16 -7.17 0.27
CA LEU A 256 22.94 -7.20 -0.97
C LEU A 256 24.37 -7.69 -0.72
N SER A 257 25.01 -7.26 0.36
CA SER A 257 26.39 -7.66 0.68
C SER A 257 26.55 -9.16 0.91
N SER A 258 25.49 -9.88 1.30
CA SER A 258 25.51 -11.34 1.45
C SER A 258 25.58 -12.09 0.12
N ARG A 259 25.24 -11.42 -0.99
CA ARG A 259 25.20 -11.97 -2.36
C ARG A 259 24.36 -13.25 -2.49
N ASP A 260 23.31 -13.34 -1.66
CA ASP A 260 22.41 -14.49 -1.69
C ASP A 260 21.73 -14.64 -3.08
N ALA A 261 21.76 -15.86 -3.62
CA ALA A 261 21.32 -16.13 -4.97
C ALA A 261 19.80 -15.93 -5.16
N TYR A 262 19.00 -16.24 -4.14
CA TYR A 262 17.55 -16.06 -4.18
C TYR A 262 17.21 -14.56 -4.22
N THR A 263 17.76 -13.80 -3.29
CA THR A 263 17.56 -12.35 -3.18
C THR A 263 17.96 -11.64 -4.48
N LEU A 264 19.10 -12.02 -5.06
CA LEU A 264 19.58 -11.46 -6.33
C LEU A 264 18.71 -11.84 -7.53
N ASP A 265 18.18 -13.06 -7.57
CA ASP A 265 17.29 -13.50 -8.64
C ASP A 265 15.99 -12.68 -8.65
N TYR A 266 15.34 -12.50 -7.49
CA TYR A 266 14.13 -11.66 -7.41
C TYR A 266 14.40 -10.17 -7.58
N PHE A 267 15.56 -9.66 -7.13
CA PHE A 267 15.98 -8.30 -7.43
C PHE A 267 16.09 -8.08 -8.95
N LYS A 268 16.73 -9.01 -9.66
CA LYS A 268 16.86 -8.94 -11.13
C LYS A 268 15.52 -9.04 -11.84
N LYS A 269 14.70 -10.03 -11.48
CA LYS A 269 13.36 -10.20 -12.03
C LYS A 269 12.51 -8.95 -11.86
N MET A 270 12.58 -8.30 -10.69
CA MET A 270 11.77 -7.11 -10.44
C MET A 270 12.28 -5.88 -11.19
N PHE A 271 13.60 -5.68 -11.25
CA PHE A 271 14.18 -4.43 -11.74
C PHE A 271 14.70 -4.47 -13.16
N PHE A 272 14.93 -5.63 -13.77
CA PHE A 272 15.42 -5.76 -15.13
C PHE A 272 14.41 -6.43 -16.07
N ASP A 273 13.55 -7.31 -15.55
CA ASP A 273 12.57 -8.04 -16.36
C ASP A 273 11.19 -7.35 -16.38
N VAL A 274 10.37 -7.69 -17.37
CA VAL A 274 9.01 -7.15 -17.58
C VAL A 274 7.91 -8.20 -17.44
N GLN A 275 8.27 -9.42 -17.04
CA GLN A 275 7.37 -10.56 -16.96
C GLN A 275 6.73 -10.66 -15.57
N ALA A 276 5.58 -11.34 -15.50
CA ALA A 276 5.02 -11.73 -14.21
C ALA A 276 5.98 -12.69 -13.49
N ILE A 277 6.09 -12.53 -12.17
CA ILE A 277 7.04 -13.24 -11.33
C ILE A 277 6.26 -14.20 -10.44
N SER A 278 6.40 -15.50 -10.69
CA SER A 278 5.92 -16.53 -9.76
C SER A 278 6.93 -16.68 -8.62
N VAL A 279 6.49 -16.36 -7.41
CA VAL A 279 7.32 -16.45 -6.19
C VAL A 279 7.32 -17.88 -5.69
N ARG A 280 8.49 -18.50 -5.78
CA ARG A 280 8.81 -19.81 -5.21
C ARG A 280 9.45 -19.63 -3.84
N PRO A 281 9.16 -20.50 -2.87
CA PRO A 281 9.88 -20.50 -1.61
C PRO A 281 11.39 -20.76 -1.80
N SER A 282 12.21 -20.15 -0.96
CA SER A 282 13.64 -20.47 -0.84
C SER A 282 13.84 -21.92 -0.38
N VAL A 283 15.01 -22.52 -0.59
CA VAL A 283 15.30 -23.88 -0.10
C VAL A 283 15.60 -23.86 1.41
N ASN A 284 16.43 -22.92 1.83
CA ASN A 284 16.78 -22.69 3.23
C ASN A 284 16.54 -21.22 3.55
N TRP A 285 16.35 -20.95 4.83
CA TRP A 285 16.29 -19.59 5.37
C TRP A 285 17.21 -19.46 6.57
N HIS A 286 17.56 -18.22 6.88
CA HIS A 286 18.54 -17.81 7.87
C HIS A 286 17.97 -16.70 8.75
N ASP A 287 18.33 -16.73 10.02
CA ASP A 287 18.02 -15.67 10.98
C ASP A 287 19.15 -15.50 11.98
N TRP A 288 19.31 -14.29 12.50
CA TRP A 288 20.22 -14.00 13.59
C TRP A 288 19.50 -14.22 14.93
N PHE A 289 19.85 -15.31 15.61
CA PHE A 289 19.22 -15.72 16.85
C PHE A 289 20.26 -16.15 17.88
N ASP A 290 20.14 -15.60 19.09
CA ASP A 290 21.02 -15.93 20.22
C ASP A 290 22.52 -15.74 19.89
N GLY A 291 22.85 -14.63 19.24
CA GLY A 291 24.23 -14.23 18.93
C GLY A 291 24.89 -15.00 17.77
N ARG A 292 24.13 -15.76 16.98
CA ARG A 292 24.64 -16.50 15.81
C ARG A 292 23.61 -16.57 14.69
N THR A 293 24.09 -16.87 13.48
CA THR A 293 23.22 -17.23 12.35
C THR A 293 22.72 -18.66 12.52
N VAL A 294 21.40 -18.82 12.52
CA VAL A 294 20.71 -20.12 12.45
C VAL A 294 20.25 -20.34 11.01
N THR A 295 20.46 -21.54 10.48
CA THR A 295 19.99 -21.93 9.14
C THR A 295 19.02 -23.10 9.27
N SER A 296 17.88 -23.00 8.58
CA SER A 296 16.79 -23.96 8.64
C SER A 296 16.30 -24.29 7.23
N LEU A 297 15.76 -25.50 7.05
CA LEU A 297 15.02 -25.84 5.84
C LEU A 297 13.74 -24.99 5.78
N ASN A 298 13.34 -24.58 4.58
CA ASN A 298 12.09 -23.88 4.37
C ASN A 298 10.98 -24.87 4.02
N ASP A 299 9.97 -24.98 4.89
CA ASP A 299 8.78 -25.81 4.65
C ASP A 299 7.83 -25.25 3.58
N GLY A 300 8.16 -24.07 3.03
CA GLY A 300 7.39 -23.41 1.98
C GLY A 300 6.26 -22.54 2.54
N HIS A 301 5.37 -22.13 1.63
CA HIS A 301 4.23 -21.28 1.98
C HIS A 301 3.22 -22.04 2.84
N LEU A 302 2.81 -21.43 3.94
CA LEU A 302 1.79 -21.95 4.84
C LEU A 302 0.42 -21.36 4.47
N VAL A 303 -0.52 -22.19 4.06
CA VAL A 303 -1.89 -21.75 3.73
C VAL A 303 -2.73 -21.71 5.01
N LEU A 304 -3.08 -20.51 5.45
CA LEU A 304 -3.94 -20.26 6.61
C LEU A 304 -5.42 -20.20 6.21
N ALA A 305 -5.70 -19.71 5.00
CA ALA A 305 -7.01 -19.78 4.34
C ALA A 305 -6.80 -19.94 2.83
N SER A 306 -7.43 -20.93 2.20
CA SER A 306 -7.34 -21.16 0.76
C SER A 306 -8.26 -20.21 -0.01
N GLY A 307 -7.90 -19.87 -1.24
CA GLY A 307 -8.73 -19.06 -2.11
C GLY A 307 -7.99 -18.58 -3.34
N LYS A 308 -8.65 -17.76 -4.14
CA LYS A 308 -8.07 -17.05 -5.28
C LYS A 308 -8.43 -15.58 -5.22
N ALA A 309 -7.45 -14.72 -5.40
CA ALA A 309 -7.64 -13.29 -5.41
C ALA A 309 -6.61 -12.58 -6.29
N SER A 310 -6.99 -11.41 -6.77
CA SER A 310 -6.08 -10.44 -7.37
C SER A 310 -6.37 -9.09 -6.71
N GLY A 311 -5.33 -8.29 -6.52
CA GLY A 311 -5.47 -6.97 -5.93
C GLY A 311 -4.15 -6.22 -5.85
N ARG A 312 -4.26 -4.95 -5.47
CA ARG A 312 -3.11 -4.07 -5.35
C ARG A 312 -2.29 -4.41 -4.10
N ILE A 313 -0.98 -4.54 -4.26
CA ILE A 313 -0.08 -4.82 -3.14
C ILE A 313 0.09 -3.57 -2.29
N LEU A 314 -0.17 -3.70 -1.00
CA LEU A 314 0.14 -2.70 0.03
C LEU A 314 0.84 -3.39 1.20
N GLY A 315 1.53 -2.62 2.03
CA GLY A 315 2.16 -3.12 3.25
C GLY A 315 3.69 -3.09 3.20
N GLY A 316 4.33 -4.13 3.74
CA GLY A 316 5.70 -4.14 4.23
C GLY A 316 5.70 -4.46 5.73
N ASN A 317 6.46 -3.69 6.49
CA ASN A 317 6.52 -3.81 7.94
C ASN A 317 5.22 -3.30 8.60
N LEU A 318 4.57 -4.14 9.42
CA LEU A 318 3.24 -3.88 9.98
C LEU A 318 3.24 -2.68 10.92
N CYS A 319 4.10 -2.67 11.94
CA CYS A 319 4.13 -1.58 12.91
C CYS A 319 4.47 -0.22 12.24
N THR A 320 5.34 -0.22 11.23
CA THR A 320 5.62 0.97 10.41
C THR A 320 4.41 1.41 9.59
N LEU A 321 3.68 0.49 8.96
CA LEU A 321 2.44 0.80 8.22
C LEU A 321 1.38 1.42 9.16
N ASN A 322 1.31 0.97 10.42
CA ASN A 322 0.39 1.53 11.40
C ASN A 322 0.64 3.02 11.68
N LEU A 323 1.88 3.50 11.56
CA LEU A 323 2.22 4.93 11.75
C LEU A 323 1.52 5.85 10.74
N LEU A 324 1.07 5.31 9.61
CA LEU A 324 0.35 6.07 8.60
C LEU A 324 -1.15 6.21 8.92
N GLN A 325 -1.72 5.38 9.80
CA GLN A 325 -3.14 5.38 10.12
C GLN A 325 -3.61 6.74 10.65
N GLY A 326 -4.75 7.23 10.14
CA GLY A 326 -5.28 8.55 10.48
C GLY A 326 -4.56 9.73 9.80
N THR A 327 -3.54 9.49 8.99
CA THR A 327 -2.85 10.53 8.19
C THR A 327 -3.31 10.52 6.73
N PRO A 328 -3.06 11.59 5.96
CA PRO A 328 -3.29 11.60 4.50
C PRO A 328 -2.37 10.67 3.69
N PHE A 329 -1.46 9.96 4.35
CA PHE A 329 -0.49 9.05 3.75
C PHE A 329 -0.91 7.58 3.86
N PHE A 330 -1.96 7.26 4.62
CA PHE A 330 -2.47 5.91 4.72
C PHE A 330 -3.10 5.48 3.38
N PRO A 331 -2.72 4.33 2.81
CA PRO A 331 -3.30 3.87 1.57
C PRO A 331 -4.74 3.38 1.76
N ASP A 332 -5.55 3.52 0.72
CA ASP A 332 -6.89 2.92 0.67
C ASP A 332 -6.77 1.39 0.58
N LEU A 333 -7.30 0.67 1.58
CA LEU A 333 -7.18 -0.78 1.70
C LEU A 333 -8.17 -1.56 0.81
N ARG A 334 -9.16 -0.88 0.21
CA ARG A 334 -10.16 -1.55 -0.62
C ARG A 334 -9.50 -2.25 -1.80
N GLN A 335 -9.91 -3.48 -2.04
CA GLN A 335 -9.41 -4.33 -3.13
C GLN A 335 -7.91 -4.65 -3.05
N ALA A 336 -7.26 -4.43 -1.89
CA ALA A 336 -5.83 -4.67 -1.72
C ALA A 336 -5.49 -6.13 -1.39
N VAL A 337 -4.28 -6.54 -1.75
CA VAL A 337 -3.60 -7.72 -1.20
C VAL A 337 -2.51 -7.21 -0.26
N LEU A 338 -2.60 -7.54 1.01
CA LEU A 338 -1.65 -7.03 2.01
C LEU A 338 -0.45 -7.97 2.13
N PHE A 339 0.75 -7.42 1.98
CA PHE A 339 2.00 -8.10 2.30
C PHE A 339 2.48 -7.56 3.64
N LEU A 340 2.45 -8.37 4.69
CA LEU A 340 2.69 -7.92 6.06
C LEU A 340 3.82 -8.74 6.71
N GLU A 341 4.80 -8.06 7.28
CA GLU A 341 5.89 -8.67 8.05
C GLU A 341 6.18 -7.81 9.28
N ASP A 342 6.92 -8.35 10.24
CA ASP A 342 7.50 -7.55 11.32
C ASP A 342 8.82 -8.17 11.80
N ASP A 343 9.58 -7.41 12.59
CA ASP A 343 10.95 -7.78 12.98
C ASP A 343 11.04 -8.50 14.34
N TYR A 344 12.27 -8.72 14.81
CA TYR A 344 12.56 -9.41 16.07
C TYR A 344 12.09 -8.65 17.33
N GLU A 345 11.73 -7.37 17.24
CA GLU A 345 11.26 -6.56 18.37
C GLU A 345 9.80 -6.88 18.73
N VAL A 346 9.05 -7.52 17.82
CA VAL A 346 7.69 -7.96 18.10
C VAL A 346 7.63 -9.35 18.73
N HIS A 347 6.53 -9.61 19.41
CA HIS A 347 6.08 -10.93 19.84
C HIS A 347 4.62 -11.14 19.41
N PRO A 348 3.99 -12.32 19.60
CA PRO A 348 2.71 -12.60 18.96
C PRO A 348 1.58 -11.64 19.35
N ALA A 349 1.60 -11.13 20.58
CA ALA A 349 0.59 -10.20 21.06
C ALA A 349 0.78 -8.76 20.55
N THR A 350 2.01 -8.27 20.35
CA THR A 350 2.22 -6.95 19.72
C THR A 350 1.84 -6.99 18.25
N PHE A 351 2.23 -8.05 17.52
CA PHE A 351 1.77 -8.25 16.16
C PHE A 351 0.23 -8.32 16.07
N ALA A 352 -0.42 -9.06 16.98
CA ALA A 352 -1.87 -9.22 16.97
C ALA A 352 -2.64 -7.90 17.21
N ARG A 353 -2.17 -7.04 18.12
CA ARG A 353 -2.84 -5.73 18.38
C ARG A 353 -2.63 -4.75 17.22
N ASP A 354 -1.48 -4.79 16.57
CA ASP A 354 -1.15 -3.94 15.44
C ASP A 354 -1.94 -4.36 14.19
N PHE A 355 -2.10 -5.68 14.02
CA PHE A 355 -2.99 -6.28 13.03
C PHE A 355 -4.46 -5.93 13.30
N ALA A 356 -4.90 -5.96 14.56
CA ALA A 356 -6.24 -5.51 14.94
C ALA A 356 -6.48 -4.03 14.62
N SER A 357 -5.48 -3.18 14.85
CA SER A 357 -5.54 -1.75 14.48
C SER A 357 -5.69 -1.57 12.98
N LEU A 358 -4.99 -2.38 12.17
CA LEU A 358 -5.10 -2.37 10.71
C LEU A 358 -6.47 -2.85 10.23
N LEU A 359 -7.01 -3.93 10.78
CA LEU A 359 -8.33 -4.44 10.39
C LEU A 359 -9.50 -3.59 10.88
N ALA A 360 -9.26 -2.64 11.77
CA ALA A 360 -10.25 -1.63 12.16
C ALA A 360 -10.27 -0.41 11.22
N GLN A 361 -9.36 -0.31 10.25
CA GLN A 361 -9.31 0.83 9.33
C GLN A 361 -10.42 0.76 8.25
N PRO A 362 -10.87 1.92 7.74
CA PRO A 362 -11.79 1.96 6.60
C PRO A 362 -11.27 1.16 5.40
N GLY A 363 -12.13 0.32 4.81
CA GLY A 363 -11.81 -0.49 3.63
C GLY A 363 -11.13 -1.83 3.95
N ALA A 364 -10.84 -2.13 5.22
CA ALA A 364 -10.27 -3.42 5.61
C ALA A 364 -11.22 -4.61 5.37
N ASP A 365 -12.53 -4.37 5.33
CA ASP A 365 -13.56 -5.35 4.98
C ASP A 365 -13.56 -5.73 3.49
N GLU A 366 -12.87 -4.95 2.65
CA GLU A 366 -12.70 -5.21 1.21
C GLU A 366 -11.30 -5.71 0.84
N ILE A 367 -10.47 -6.09 1.81
CA ILE A 367 -9.17 -6.75 1.54
C ILE A 367 -9.41 -8.06 0.80
N ARG A 368 -8.60 -8.31 -0.23
CA ARG A 368 -8.74 -9.44 -1.17
C ARG A 368 -7.82 -10.60 -0.85
N GLY A 369 -6.75 -10.37 -0.09
CA GLY A 369 -5.84 -11.41 0.34
C GLY A 369 -4.77 -10.88 1.28
N ILE A 370 -4.11 -11.79 2.00
CA ILE A 370 -2.99 -11.45 2.88
C ILE A 370 -1.85 -12.43 2.67
N VAL A 371 -0.63 -11.92 2.60
CA VAL A 371 0.61 -12.69 2.63
C VAL A 371 1.42 -12.22 3.84
N PHE A 372 1.69 -13.12 4.78
CA PHE A 372 2.59 -12.87 5.90
C PHE A 372 4.02 -13.29 5.56
N GLY A 373 4.96 -12.36 5.75
CA GLY A 373 6.38 -12.64 5.70
C GLY A 373 6.80 -13.58 6.83
N ARG A 374 7.93 -14.25 6.65
CA ARG A 374 8.47 -15.15 7.67
C ARG A 374 8.94 -14.36 8.89
N PHE A 375 8.45 -14.77 10.06
CA PHE A 375 8.82 -14.18 11.33
C PHE A 375 10.20 -14.65 11.79
N GLN A 376 10.98 -13.75 12.40
CA GLN A 376 12.25 -14.09 13.04
C GLN A 376 12.03 -15.01 14.26
N LEU A 377 13.01 -15.85 14.58
CA LEU A 377 12.97 -16.82 15.68
C LEU A 377 12.72 -16.16 17.04
N THR A 378 13.29 -14.96 17.26
CA THR A 378 13.11 -14.17 18.50
C THR A 378 11.64 -13.87 18.78
N THR A 379 10.82 -13.69 17.74
CA THR A 379 9.39 -13.35 17.89
C THR A 379 8.60 -14.48 18.53
N LYS A 380 9.06 -15.74 18.43
CA LYS A 380 8.32 -16.94 18.86
C LYS A 380 6.92 -17.06 18.25
N MET A 381 6.69 -16.47 17.07
CA MET A 381 5.46 -16.66 16.31
C MET A 381 5.37 -18.12 15.86
N THR A 382 4.18 -18.72 16.01
CA THR A 382 3.93 -20.12 15.62
C THR A 382 2.75 -20.17 14.65
N GLU A 383 2.62 -21.28 13.93
CA GLU A 383 1.43 -21.55 13.11
C GLU A 383 0.14 -21.48 13.94
N GLU A 384 0.13 -21.99 15.18
CA GLU A 384 -1.03 -21.91 16.07
C GLU A 384 -1.44 -20.47 16.34
N HIS A 385 -0.48 -19.59 16.64
CA HIS A 385 -0.74 -18.16 16.83
C HIS A 385 -1.34 -17.52 15.56
N LEU A 386 -0.79 -17.82 14.38
CA LEU A 386 -1.28 -17.27 13.11
C LEU A 386 -2.68 -17.79 12.74
N ARG A 387 -2.93 -19.10 12.91
CA ARG A 387 -4.26 -19.68 12.70
C ARG A 387 -5.28 -19.08 13.66
N TYR A 388 -4.91 -18.89 14.93
CA TYR A 388 -5.77 -18.23 15.90
C TYR A 388 -6.04 -16.78 15.51
N LEU A 389 -5.02 -16.00 15.14
CA LEU A 389 -5.16 -14.61 14.69
C LEU A 389 -6.13 -14.50 13.52
N VAL A 390 -5.95 -15.31 12.47
CA VAL A 390 -6.86 -15.34 11.30
C VAL A 390 -8.27 -15.75 11.71
N SER A 391 -8.41 -16.67 12.68
CA SER A 391 -9.71 -17.15 13.12
C SER A 391 -10.59 -16.08 13.80
N LEU A 392 -9.96 -15.03 14.36
CA LEU A 392 -10.64 -13.89 15.00
C LEU A 392 -11.41 -13.01 14.01
N TYR A 393 -11.10 -13.10 12.71
CA TYR A 393 -11.65 -12.24 11.68
C TYR A 393 -12.35 -13.10 10.61
N PRO A 394 -13.67 -13.33 10.71
CA PRO A 394 -14.40 -14.22 9.82
C PRO A 394 -14.23 -13.91 8.32
N GLN A 395 -14.08 -12.63 7.95
CA GLN A 395 -13.85 -12.19 6.57
C GLN A 395 -12.52 -12.71 5.99
N LEU A 396 -11.52 -12.96 6.82
CA LEU A 396 -10.23 -13.49 6.34
C LEU A 396 -10.33 -14.96 5.92
N LYS A 397 -11.36 -15.68 6.36
CA LYS A 397 -11.59 -17.08 5.96
C LYS A 397 -12.16 -17.20 4.54
N THR A 398 -12.63 -16.09 3.96
CA THR A 398 -13.22 -16.05 2.62
C THR A 398 -12.26 -15.55 1.54
N ILE A 399 -11.02 -15.22 1.93
CA ILE A 399 -9.97 -14.73 1.04
C ILE A 399 -8.69 -15.57 1.24
N PRO A 400 -7.79 -15.65 0.24
CA PRO A 400 -6.52 -16.33 0.43
C PRO A 400 -5.66 -15.64 1.48
N VAL A 401 -5.18 -16.42 2.45
CA VAL A 401 -4.22 -16.00 3.47
C VAL A 401 -3.05 -16.98 3.48
N ILE A 402 -1.88 -16.48 3.10
CA ILE A 402 -0.62 -17.22 3.02
C ILE A 402 0.33 -16.67 4.09
N ALA A 403 1.14 -17.52 4.70
CA ALA A 403 2.21 -17.14 5.61
C ALA A 403 3.51 -17.82 5.22
N ASN A 404 4.60 -17.46 5.93
CA ASN A 404 5.92 -18.07 5.77
C ASN A 404 6.55 -17.77 4.39
N ALA A 405 6.16 -16.65 3.76
CA ALA A 405 6.75 -16.20 2.51
C ALA A 405 8.13 -15.56 2.75
N ASP A 406 9.04 -15.69 1.78
CA ASP A 406 10.42 -15.20 1.86
C ASP A 406 10.52 -13.68 1.68
N PHE A 407 9.92 -12.91 2.60
CA PHE A 407 10.16 -11.47 2.76
C PHE A 407 10.04 -11.07 4.24
N GLY A 408 10.60 -9.92 4.58
CA GLY A 408 10.70 -9.43 5.95
C GLY A 408 12.12 -9.51 6.48
N HIS A 409 12.28 -9.76 7.78
CA HIS A 409 13.56 -9.65 8.48
C HIS A 409 14.34 -10.97 8.61
N THR A 410 13.91 -12.02 7.90
CA THR A 410 14.72 -13.24 7.68
C THR A 410 15.35 -13.20 6.28
N GLU A 411 16.40 -13.97 6.07
CA GLU A 411 17.04 -14.12 4.76
C GLU A 411 16.80 -15.52 4.20
N PRO A 412 16.71 -15.71 2.88
CA PRO A 412 16.73 -14.68 1.85
C PRO A 412 15.37 -13.97 1.71
N LEU A 413 15.32 -12.87 0.93
CA LEU A 413 14.08 -12.16 0.66
C LEU A 413 13.83 -11.86 -0.83
N PHE A 414 12.58 -11.94 -1.29
CA PHE A 414 12.18 -11.44 -2.60
C PHE A 414 11.79 -9.96 -2.56
N THR A 415 11.87 -9.30 -3.73
CA THR A 415 11.43 -7.91 -3.91
C THR A 415 10.00 -7.87 -4.45
N PHE A 416 9.15 -6.98 -3.95
CA PHE A 416 7.78 -6.80 -4.42
C PHE A 416 7.36 -5.32 -4.57
N PRO A 417 6.46 -5.01 -5.52
CA PRO A 417 6.05 -3.64 -5.82
C PRO A 417 4.88 -3.18 -4.93
N ILE A 418 5.10 -2.22 -4.04
CA ILE A 418 4.03 -1.48 -3.37
C ILE A 418 3.30 -0.62 -4.39
N GLY A 419 2.01 -0.87 -4.54
CA GLY A 419 1.19 -0.29 -5.60
C GLY A 419 1.10 -1.15 -6.86
N GLY A 420 1.88 -2.22 -7.00
CA GLY A 420 1.73 -3.19 -8.09
C GLY A 420 0.56 -4.16 -7.86
N ILE A 421 0.39 -5.15 -8.74
CA ILE A 421 -0.67 -6.16 -8.63
C ILE A 421 -0.07 -7.50 -8.20
N ALA A 422 -0.71 -8.16 -7.22
CA ALA A 422 -0.47 -9.55 -6.88
C ALA A 422 -1.69 -10.41 -7.24
N GLU A 423 -1.42 -11.64 -7.67
CA GLU A 423 -2.40 -12.71 -7.78
C GLU A 423 -2.03 -13.82 -6.81
N LEU A 424 -3.00 -14.22 -5.99
CA LEU A 424 -2.91 -15.34 -5.06
C LEU A 424 -3.81 -16.46 -5.56
N ASP A 425 -3.28 -17.67 -5.65
CA ASP A 425 -4.05 -18.87 -6.00
C ASP A 425 -3.55 -20.03 -5.13
N HIS A 426 -4.33 -20.38 -4.11
CA HIS A 426 -3.95 -21.33 -3.07
C HIS A 426 -2.64 -20.93 -2.34
N ASP A 427 -1.52 -21.58 -2.66
CA ASP A 427 -0.19 -21.31 -2.10
C ASP A 427 0.71 -20.54 -3.08
N GLN A 428 0.22 -20.27 -4.29
CA GLN A 428 0.96 -19.58 -5.34
C GLN A 428 0.81 -18.08 -5.17
N ILE A 429 1.94 -17.37 -5.25
CA ILE A 429 2.02 -15.92 -5.25
C ILE A 429 2.62 -15.51 -6.59
N THR A 430 1.90 -14.70 -7.36
CA THR A 430 2.38 -14.12 -8.61
C THR A 430 2.38 -12.59 -8.51
N LEU A 431 3.51 -11.96 -8.81
CA LEU A 431 3.68 -10.52 -8.79
C LEU A 431 3.72 -9.99 -10.23
N ASN A 432 2.98 -8.93 -10.51
CA ASN A 432 3.13 -8.21 -11.77
C ASN A 432 4.30 -7.23 -11.65
N ALA A 433 5.30 -7.39 -12.52
CA ALA A 433 6.45 -6.50 -12.58
C ALA A 433 6.17 -5.19 -13.36
N LYS A 434 4.98 -5.03 -13.96
CA LYS A 434 4.56 -3.84 -14.70
C LYS A 434 3.63 -2.92 -13.94
#